data_AF-A0A9E4BBJ2-F1
#
_entry.id   AF-A0A9E4BBJ2-F1
#
_cell.length_a   1.000
_cell.length_b   1.000
_cell.length_c   1.000
_cell.angle_alpha   90.00
_cell.angle_beta   90.00
_cell.angle_gamma   90.00
#
_symmetry.space_group_name_H-M   'P 1'
#
loop_
_entity.id
_entity.type
_entity.pdbx_description
1 polymer ?
#
loop_
_entity_poly.entity_id
_entity_poly.type
_entity_poly.pdbx_seq_one_letter_code
_entity_poly.pdbx_strand_id
1 'polypeptide(L)'
;MSVMFLADHCLDETTVHDGEDAYHLVPVRSRPHELDQAESFYSGEAQRCDYRFRYVDGSTRRVSVWMAEMDGRRLPVRIQIRVPLLPDGTLRLRIDKVADSPA
;
A
#
# COMPACT_ATOMS: atom_id res chain seq x y z
N MET A 1 -6.46 -8.12 -5.36
CA MET A 1 -5.35 -7.26 -4.90
C MET A 1 -5.11 -6.04 -5.80
N SER A 2 -5.49 -6.09 -7.08
CA SER A 2 -5.30 -4.98 -8.03
C SER A 2 -5.91 -3.65 -7.54
N VAL A 3 -7.06 -3.71 -6.87
CA VAL A 3 -7.77 -2.53 -6.35
C VAL A 3 -6.92 -1.69 -5.37
N MET A 4 -6.01 -2.30 -4.60
CA MET A 4 -5.17 -1.58 -3.64
C MET A 4 -4.10 -0.71 -4.30
N PHE A 5 -3.75 -0.98 -5.56
CA PHE A 5 -2.82 -0.14 -6.31
C PHE A 5 -3.48 1.12 -6.86
N LEU A 6 -4.81 1.14 -6.91
CA LEU A 6 -5.60 2.16 -7.60
C LEU A 6 -6.51 2.95 -6.65
N ALA A 7 -6.72 2.46 -5.43
CA ALA A 7 -7.51 3.15 -4.41
C ALA A 7 -6.81 4.44 -3.98
N ASP A 8 -7.59 5.52 -3.88
CA ASP A 8 -7.16 6.84 -3.38
C ASP A 8 -7.47 7.02 -1.88
N HIS A 9 -7.98 6.00 -1.21
CA HIS A 9 -8.31 6.01 0.22
C HIS A 9 -7.94 4.69 0.89
N CYS A 10 -7.93 4.68 2.24
CA CYS A 10 -7.90 3.41 2.96
C CYS A 10 -9.24 2.71 2.71
N LEU A 11 -9.20 1.51 2.13
CA LEU A 11 -10.37 0.67 1.97
C LEU A 11 -11.00 0.31 3.32
N ASP A 12 -12.33 0.31 3.38
CA ASP A 12 -13.09 -0.26 4.50
C ASP A 12 -13.33 -1.77 4.28
N GLU A 13 -14.09 -2.43 5.17
CA GLU A 13 -14.37 -3.85 5.05
C GLU A 13 -15.08 -4.14 3.72
N THR A 14 -14.37 -4.85 2.82
CA THR A 14 -14.80 -5.06 1.44
C THR A 14 -14.24 -6.37 0.88
N THR A 15 -14.88 -6.87 -0.17
CA THR A 15 -14.38 -7.99 -0.97
C THR A 15 -13.57 -7.43 -2.12
N VAL A 16 -12.32 -7.85 -2.24
CA VAL A 16 -11.41 -7.41 -3.30
C VAL A 16 -11.15 -8.54 -4.27
N HIS A 17 -11.15 -8.23 -5.56
CA HIS A 17 -10.79 -9.17 -6.61
C HIS A 17 -9.34 -8.94 -7.04
N ASP A 18 -8.61 -9.99 -7.41
CA ASP A 18 -7.33 -9.87 -8.12
C ASP A 18 -7.43 -10.14 -9.62
N GLY A 19 -8.63 -10.49 -10.10
CA GLY A 19 -8.91 -10.85 -11.49
C GLY A 19 -9.26 -12.33 -11.66
N GLU A 20 -8.86 -13.18 -10.72
CA GLU A 20 -9.18 -14.60 -10.68
C GLU A 20 -10.01 -14.94 -9.44
N ASP A 21 -9.53 -14.51 -8.27
CA ASP A 21 -10.10 -14.84 -6.98
C ASP A 21 -10.67 -13.61 -6.26
N ALA A 22 -11.61 -13.88 -5.34
CA ALA A 22 -12.18 -12.92 -4.41
C ALA A 22 -11.61 -13.14 -3.00
N TYR A 23 -11.27 -12.05 -2.32
CA TYR A 23 -10.73 -12.10 -0.96
C TYR A 23 -11.46 -11.13 -0.04
N HIS A 24 -11.68 -11.55 1.19
CA HIS A 24 -12.20 -10.66 2.21
C HIS A 24 -11.07 -9.86 2.86
N LEU A 25 -11.20 -8.54 2.75
CA LEU A 25 -10.27 -7.58 3.33
C LEU A 25 -10.86 -7.03 4.62
N VAL A 26 -10.18 -7.27 5.74
CA VAL A 26 -10.58 -6.73 7.04
C VAL A 26 -9.63 -5.61 7.44
N PRO A 27 -10.09 -4.34 7.53
CA PRO A 27 -9.32 -3.24 8.09
C PRO A 27 -8.91 -3.54 9.52
N VAL A 28 -7.65 -3.27 9.85
CA VAL A 28 -7.12 -3.45 11.21
C VAL A 28 -6.95 -2.10 11.89
N ARG A 29 -6.33 -1.14 11.20
CA ARG A 29 -6.13 0.23 11.69
C ARG A 29 -5.60 1.14 10.58
N SER A 30 -5.80 2.42 10.77
CA SER A 30 -5.17 3.48 9.99
C SER A 30 -4.41 4.43 10.92
N ARG A 31 -3.16 4.78 10.60
CA ARG A 31 -2.40 5.82 11.31
C ARG A 31 -1.43 6.60 10.41
N PRO A 32 -1.15 7.89 10.70
CA PRO A 32 -0.05 8.61 10.07
C PRO A 32 1.29 7.90 10.27
N HIS A 33 2.20 8.06 9.31
CA HIS A 33 3.50 7.43 9.29
C HIS A 33 4.47 8.18 8.36
N GLU A 34 5.64 8.53 8.88
CA GLU A 34 6.73 9.08 8.07
C GLU A 34 7.46 7.95 7.33
N LEU A 35 7.60 8.04 6.02
CA LEU A 35 8.30 7.05 5.20
C LEU A 35 9.70 7.53 4.80
N ASP A 36 10.69 6.67 5.02
CA ASP A 36 12.01 6.75 4.40
C ASP A 36 12.21 5.50 3.53
N GLN A 37 12.21 5.68 2.20
CA GLN A 37 12.27 4.59 1.22
C GLN A 37 13.51 4.61 0.32
N ALA A 38 14.50 5.47 0.62
CA ALA A 38 15.67 5.82 -0.19
C ALA A 38 15.40 6.73 -1.42
N GLU A 39 16.48 7.29 -1.98
CA GLU A 39 16.49 8.43 -2.91
C GLU A 39 15.66 8.28 -4.20
N SER A 40 15.43 7.05 -4.66
CA SER A 40 14.66 6.78 -5.89
C SER A 40 13.18 6.46 -5.65
N PHE A 41 12.71 6.56 -4.40
CA PHE A 41 11.35 6.23 -4.01
C PHE A 41 10.72 7.35 -3.21
N TYR A 42 9.40 7.42 -3.22
CA TYR A 42 8.68 8.37 -2.39
C TYR A 42 9.09 8.24 -0.92
N SER A 43 9.51 9.35 -0.32
CA SER A 43 9.77 9.49 1.12
C SER A 43 9.05 10.75 1.60
N GLY A 44 8.53 10.73 2.82
CA GLY A 44 7.69 11.79 3.37
C GLY A 44 6.48 11.25 4.15
N GLU A 45 5.57 12.16 4.49
CA GLU A 45 4.36 11.82 5.22
C GLU A 45 3.47 10.87 4.40
N ALA A 46 2.89 9.88 5.08
CA ALA A 46 1.90 8.98 4.51
C ALA A 46 0.90 8.50 5.56
N GLN A 47 -0.30 8.18 5.12
CA GLN A 47 -1.30 7.49 5.91
C GLN A 47 -1.14 5.98 5.71
N ARG A 48 -0.74 5.25 6.75
CA ARG A 48 -0.63 3.79 6.70
C ARG A 48 -1.99 3.15 7.02
N CYS A 49 -2.45 2.28 6.13
CA CYS A 49 -3.63 1.43 6.28
C CYS A 49 -3.17 -0.03 6.45
N ASP A 50 -3.45 -0.64 7.60
CA ASP A 50 -3.13 -2.05 7.89
C ASP A 50 -4.38 -2.92 7.69
N TYR A 51 -4.20 -4.05 6.99
CA TYR A 51 -5.25 -4.98 6.64
C TYR A 51 -4.89 -6.43 6.95
N ARG A 52 -5.92 -7.27 7.10
CA ARG A 52 -5.80 -8.72 7.09
C ARG A 52 -6.65 -9.30 5.95
N PHE A 53 -6.00 -10.06 5.08
CA PHE A 53 -6.68 -10.91 4.09
C PHE A 53 -7.00 -12.26 4.70
N ARG A 54 -8.21 -12.75 4.44
CA ARG A 54 -8.61 -14.13 4.68
C ARG A 54 -8.82 -14.83 3.35
N TYR A 55 -8.09 -15.92 3.15
CA TYR A 55 -8.18 -16.76 1.96
C TYR A 55 -9.18 -17.90 2.20
N VAL A 56 -9.67 -18.50 1.11
CA VAL A 56 -10.63 -19.62 1.16
C VAL A 56 -10.06 -20.83 1.90
N ASP A 57 -8.75 -21.06 1.78
CA ASP A 57 -8.02 -22.12 2.49
C ASP A 57 -7.82 -21.84 4.00
N GLY A 58 -8.38 -20.73 4.52
CA GLY A 58 -8.27 -20.30 5.91
C GLY A 58 -6.96 -19.61 6.25
N SER A 59 -6.00 -19.53 5.31
CA SER A 59 -4.76 -18.79 5.52
C SER A 59 -5.02 -17.30 5.63
N THR A 60 -4.13 -16.59 6.34
CA THR A 60 -4.21 -15.13 6.47
C THR A 60 -2.90 -14.47 6.12
N ARG A 61 -3.00 -13.31 5.45
CA ARG A 61 -1.85 -12.46 5.13
C ARG A 61 -2.11 -11.06 5.65
N ARG A 62 -1.04 -10.38 6.08
CA ARG A 62 -1.13 -8.96 6.47
C ARG A 62 -0.68 -8.12 5.31
N VAL A 63 -1.45 -7.10 4.98
CA VAL A 63 -1.08 -6.11 3.97
C VAL A 63 -1.07 -4.75 4.63
N SER A 64 0.02 -4.01 4.43
CA SER A 64 0.14 -2.62 4.85
C SER A 64 0.26 -1.78 3.59
N VAL A 65 -0.62 -0.80 3.43
CA VAL A 65 -0.60 0.17 2.32
C VAL A 65 -0.29 1.54 2.92
N TRP A 66 0.63 2.28 2.31
CA TRP A 66 0.89 3.67 2.66
C TRP A 66 0.37 4.55 1.55
N MET A 67 -0.51 5.48 1.91
CA MET A 67 -1.14 6.44 1.01
C MET A 67 -0.52 7.81 1.23
N ALA A 68 -0.05 8.46 0.18
CA ALA A 68 0.43 9.84 0.26
C ALA A 68 -0.30 10.75 -0.72
N GLU A 69 -0.31 12.05 -0.42
CA GLU A 69 -0.75 13.09 -1.35
C GLU A 69 0.44 13.52 -2.21
N MET A 70 0.30 13.46 -3.54
CA MET A 70 1.26 13.98 -4.50
C MET A 70 0.49 14.67 -5.62
N ASP A 71 0.88 15.90 -5.96
CA ASP A 71 0.25 16.69 -7.03
C ASP A 71 -1.28 16.78 -6.92
N GLY A 72 -1.79 16.91 -5.68
CA GLY A 72 -3.23 16.98 -5.39
C GLY A 72 -3.98 15.65 -5.56
N ARG A 73 -3.26 14.54 -5.66
CA ARG A 73 -3.81 13.19 -5.74
C ARG A 73 -3.31 12.32 -4.60
N ARG A 74 -4.23 11.57 -4.01
CA ARG A 74 -3.89 10.53 -3.04
C ARG A 74 -3.62 9.21 -3.75
N LEU A 75 -2.45 8.62 -3.52
CA LEU A 75 -2.10 7.34 -4.14
C LEU A 75 -1.27 6.44 -3.23
N PRO A 76 -1.26 5.12 -3.49
CA PRO A 76 -0.40 4.17 -2.77
C PRO A 76 1.07 4.40 -3.13
N VAL A 77 1.89 4.73 -2.14
CA VAL A 77 3.35 4.96 -2.30
C VAL A 77 4.21 3.81 -1.79
N ARG A 78 3.62 2.92 -0.99
CA ARG A 78 4.22 1.66 -0.57
C ARG A 78 3.14 0.63 -0.29
N ILE A 79 3.38 -0.60 -0.70
CA ILE A 79 2.57 -1.76 -0.33
C ILE A 79 3.51 -2.84 0.18
N GLN A 80 3.22 -3.38 1.36
CA GLN A 80 3.97 -4.47 1.99
C GLN A 80 3.02 -5.61 2.29
N ILE A 81 3.33 -6.79 1.76
CA ILE A 81 2.62 -8.04 2.00
C ILE A 81 3.49 -8.92 2.87
N ARG A 82 2.98 -9.29 4.04
CA ARG A 82 3.68 -10.17 4.99
C ARG A 82 3.07 -11.55 4.94
N VAL A 83 3.92 -12.51 4.60
CA VAL A 83 3.58 -13.92 4.52
C VAL A 83 4.36 -14.65 5.62
N PRO A 84 3.71 -15.45 6.48
CA PRO A 84 4.43 -16.20 7.50
C PRO A 84 5.56 -17.04 6.91
N LEU A 85 6.73 -17.01 7.56
CA LEU A 85 7.93 -17.80 7.20
C LEU A 85 8.58 -17.44 5.86
N LEU A 86 8.11 -16.40 5.16
CA LEU A 86 8.70 -15.92 3.90
C LEU A 86 9.08 -14.43 4.00
N PRO A 87 10.00 -13.95 3.15
CA PRO A 87 10.29 -12.53 3.05
C PRO A 87 9.06 -11.70 2.68
N ASP A 88 9.04 -10.45 3.12
CA ASP A 88 7.96 -9.52 2.80
C ASP A 88 8.03 -9.08 1.34
N GLY A 89 6.93 -9.27 0.60
CA GLY A 89 6.76 -8.68 -0.72
C GLY A 89 6.53 -7.18 -0.58
N THR A 90 7.44 -6.35 -1.09
CA THR A 90 7.33 -4.88 -0.98
C THR A 90 7.34 -4.23 -2.36
N LEU A 91 6.32 -3.42 -2.62
CA LEU A 91 6.23 -2.53 -3.77
C LEU A 91 6.37 -1.10 -3.28
N ARG A 92 7.15 -0.30 -4.00
CA ARG A 92 7.46 1.10 -3.65
C ARG A 92 7.25 1.96 -4.88
N LEU A 93 6.61 3.11 -4.71
CA LEU A 93 6.48 4.06 -5.79
C LEU A 93 7.84 4.68 -6.07
N ARG A 94 8.36 4.41 -7.26
CA ARG A 94 9.54 5.10 -7.79
C ARG A 94 9.12 6.50 -8.18
N ILE A 95 9.91 7.48 -7.78
CA ILE A 95 9.74 8.87 -8.20
C ILE A 95 10.98 9.26 -9.01
N ASP A 96 10.76 9.94 -10.13
CA ASP A 96 11.86 10.62 -10.79
C ASP A 96 12.14 11.88 -9.99
N LYS A 97 13.41 12.14 -9.68
CA LYS A 97 13.79 13.48 -9.22
C LYS A 97 13.41 14.43 -10.34
N VAL A 98 12.41 15.27 -10.12
CA VAL A 98 12.27 16.49 -10.91
C VAL A 98 13.61 17.19 -10.76
N ALA A 99 14.38 17.25 -11.84
CA ALA A 99 15.62 18.00 -11.85
C ALA A 99 15.26 19.41 -11.37
N ASP A 100 15.95 19.89 -10.32
CA ASP A 100 15.90 21.30 -9.95
C ASP A 100 16.06 22.11 -11.24
N SER A 101 15.01 22.80 -11.66
CA SER A 101 15.15 23.84 -12.68
C SER A 101 16.13 24.86 -12.11
N PRO A 102 17.29 25.11 -12.73
CA PRO A 102 18.15 26.18 -12.29
C PRO A 102 17.41 27.50 -12.53
N ALA A 103 17.29 28.29 -11.47
CA ALA A 103 16.97 29.72 -11.57
C ALA A 103 18.14 30.49 -12.21
#